data_AF-X0MA07-F1
#
_entry.id   AF-X0MA07-F1
#
_cell.length_a   1.000
_cell.length_b   1.000
_cell.length_c   1.000
_cell.angle_alpha   90.00
_cell.angle_beta   90.00
_cell.angle_gamma   90.00
#
_symmetry.space_group_name_H-M   'P 1'
#
loop_
_entity.id
_entity.type
_entity.pdbx_description
1 polymer ?
#
loop_
_entity_poly.entity_id
_entity_poly.type
_entity_poly.pdbx_seq_one_letter_code
_entity_poly.pdbx_strand_id
1 'polypeptide(L)'
;MPLTHSPLPLTSAPFNFTTCDSLAHTHTHVFYINDLNNPKHYSMETLQETARVVTSKPVQRAVVNTVLLVSTAATLFCTAAIASLLFFQNFLPHEVVTLPLHLQYGSGINPYGIASLQTPPMKTQQEYDVSLILAMPRSNPNVERGNFMITLHMVDSQADAGLHAAAERHASLHQGLEGANVLFTSRRPALFPYMDPLVSVASRVLFLLYHLFTPGSSTNSMIIPLAERVLFSKASDLPKSAYVEVEAGQTIQIYHAYLQLTAQLRGLRWMMVHYRISTFIALTLVFWAFEVIFMGVAWGLWSVTLGSPPGDADDKTRRLEAERYEYEDEDTDRVETFPTYRRQQPLKYEPEIKPEADPEQPLSEIPRAGADADDEDEGSFDDDDDDVQHKDSGIGTSYSEEGISSIRRRTSRNKL
;
A
#
# COMPACT_ATOMS: atom_id res chain seq x y z
N MET A 1 29.84 -33.35 -24.74
CA MET A 1 29.65 -34.82 -24.67
C MET A 1 28.52 -35.10 -23.68
N PRO A 2 27.45 -35.81 -24.07
CA PRO A 2 26.35 -36.18 -23.18
C PRO A 2 26.35 -37.67 -22.82
N LEU A 3 26.29 -38.00 -21.53
CA LEU A 3 26.07 -39.36 -20.99
C LEU A 3 25.46 -39.25 -19.57
N THR A 4 24.62 -40.16 -19.04
CA THR A 4 23.47 -40.91 -19.60
C THR A 4 22.77 -41.64 -18.43
N HIS A 5 21.43 -41.67 -18.43
CA HIS A 5 20.54 -42.67 -17.81
C HIS A 5 20.61 -43.03 -16.30
N SER A 6 19.43 -43.44 -15.81
CA SER A 6 19.07 -44.07 -14.53
C SER A 6 18.96 -45.62 -14.72
N PRO A 7 18.36 -46.46 -13.82
CA PRO A 7 17.84 -46.27 -12.45
C PRO A 7 18.22 -47.41 -11.43
N LEU A 8 17.65 -47.36 -10.21
CA LEU A 8 17.10 -48.43 -9.30
C LEU A 8 17.62 -49.90 -9.37
N PRO A 9 17.73 -50.64 -8.22
CA PRO A 9 16.54 -51.14 -7.50
C PRO A 9 16.64 -51.37 -5.96
N LEU A 10 15.55 -51.94 -5.41
CA LEU A 10 15.27 -52.26 -3.99
C LEU A 10 16.11 -53.42 -3.40
N THR A 11 16.11 -53.58 -2.06
CA THR A 11 15.47 -54.75 -1.37
C THR A 11 15.70 -54.78 0.18
N SER A 12 15.07 -55.75 0.85
CA SER A 12 15.23 -56.27 2.22
C SER A 12 14.59 -55.54 3.42
N ALA A 13 13.70 -56.29 4.11
CA ALA A 13 13.32 -56.14 5.51
C ALA A 13 14.05 -57.22 6.37
N PRO A 14 13.80 -57.35 7.69
CA PRO A 14 12.72 -58.26 8.12
C PRO A 14 11.97 -57.88 9.42
N PHE A 15 10.98 -58.70 9.77
CA PHE A 15 10.17 -58.66 11.00
C PHE A 15 10.89 -59.20 12.25
N ASN A 16 10.43 -58.79 13.45
CA ASN A 16 9.94 -59.67 14.53
C ASN A 16 9.12 -58.79 15.50
N PHE A 17 7.83 -59.01 15.79
CA PHE A 17 7.14 -60.13 16.44
C PHE A 17 7.51 -60.37 17.92
N THR A 18 6.64 -59.94 18.84
CA THR A 18 6.44 -60.51 20.17
C THR A 18 4.97 -60.33 20.54
N THR A 19 4.30 -61.42 20.93
CA THR A 19 2.88 -61.47 21.30
C THR A 19 2.69 -61.47 22.81
N CYS A 20 1.56 -60.95 23.28
CA CYS A 20 0.95 -61.40 24.52
C CYS A 20 -0.57 -61.25 24.41
N ASP A 21 -1.30 -62.33 24.70
CA ASP A 21 -2.77 -62.38 24.64
C ASP A 21 -3.42 -61.77 25.89
N SER A 22 -4.69 -61.33 25.78
CA SER A 22 -5.80 -61.83 26.62
C SER A 22 -7.15 -61.22 26.20
N LEU A 23 -8.25 -61.94 26.52
CA LEU A 23 -9.70 -61.66 26.38
C LEU A 23 -10.13 -60.42 25.55
N ALA A 24 -10.80 -60.54 24.39
CA ALA A 24 -12.07 -61.23 24.08
C ALA A 24 -13.36 -60.56 24.59
N HIS A 25 -14.09 -59.90 23.68
CA HIS A 25 -15.53 -60.07 23.54
C HIS A 25 -15.94 -60.01 22.07
N THR A 26 -16.83 -60.90 21.65
CA THR A 26 -17.28 -61.07 20.26
C THR A 26 -18.68 -60.51 20.07
N HIS A 27 -18.90 -59.72 19.01
CA HIS A 27 -20.24 -59.48 18.50
C HIS A 27 -20.28 -59.75 16.98
N THR A 28 -20.83 -60.89 16.61
CA THR A 28 -20.92 -61.36 15.22
C THR A 28 -22.09 -60.70 14.50
N HIS A 29 -21.80 -59.80 13.54
CA HIS A 29 -22.76 -59.43 12.50
C HIS A 29 -22.52 -60.27 11.25
N VAL A 30 -23.41 -61.24 11.02
CA VAL A 30 -23.42 -62.08 9.81
C VAL A 30 -24.06 -61.28 8.67
N PHE A 31 -23.24 -60.61 7.86
CA PHE A 31 -23.67 -60.08 6.57
C PHE A 31 -23.50 -61.15 5.49
N TYR A 32 -24.60 -61.59 4.90
CA TYR A 32 -24.59 -62.48 3.74
C TYR A 32 -24.01 -61.76 2.52
N ILE A 33 -22.91 -62.28 1.98
CA ILE A 33 -22.42 -61.89 0.65
C ILE A 33 -23.22 -62.69 -0.39
N ASN A 34 -24.17 -62.02 -1.04
CA ASN A 34 -24.84 -62.35 -2.31
C ASN A 34 -25.62 -61.09 -2.71
N ASP A 35 -25.12 -60.22 -3.58
CA ASP A 35 -25.15 -60.47 -5.02
C ASP A 35 -24.09 -59.67 -5.80
N LEU A 36 -23.79 -60.07 -7.04
CA LEU A 36 -22.66 -59.57 -7.81
C LEU A 36 -23.05 -59.24 -9.27
N ASN A 37 -23.83 -58.17 -9.50
CA ASN A 37 -23.92 -57.47 -10.80
C ASN A 37 -24.77 -56.17 -10.78
N ASN A 38 -24.13 -55.00 -10.88
CA ASN A 38 -24.47 -53.91 -11.84
C ASN A 38 -23.66 -52.62 -11.55
N PRO A 39 -22.58 -52.30 -12.30
CA PRO A 39 -21.75 -51.12 -12.03
C PRO A 39 -22.40 -49.76 -12.40
N LYS A 40 -23.61 -49.75 -12.99
CA LYS A 40 -24.29 -48.50 -13.40
C LYS A 40 -25.16 -47.87 -12.31
N HIS A 41 -25.59 -48.63 -11.30
CA HIS A 41 -26.42 -48.08 -10.22
C HIS A 41 -25.61 -47.20 -9.27
N TYR A 42 -24.54 -47.74 -8.67
CA TYR A 42 -23.66 -47.00 -7.75
C TYR A 42 -23.12 -45.68 -8.31
N SER A 43 -22.85 -45.59 -9.61
CA SER A 43 -22.39 -44.34 -10.25
C SER A 43 -23.50 -43.33 -10.48
N MET A 44 -24.74 -43.75 -10.75
CA MET A 44 -25.88 -42.84 -10.75
C MET A 44 -26.30 -42.42 -9.35
N GLU A 45 -26.28 -43.34 -8.37
CA GLU A 45 -26.68 -43.06 -6.99
C GLU A 45 -25.68 -42.11 -6.32
N THR A 46 -24.37 -42.35 -6.42
CA THR A 46 -23.36 -41.39 -5.89
C THR A 46 -23.41 -40.02 -6.56
N LEU A 47 -23.72 -39.93 -7.87
CA LEU A 47 -23.93 -38.65 -8.56
C LEU A 47 -25.25 -37.98 -8.13
N GLN A 48 -26.32 -38.74 -7.88
CA GLN A 48 -27.60 -38.22 -7.41
C GLN A 48 -27.55 -37.81 -5.93
N GLU A 49 -26.80 -38.52 -5.09
CA GLU A 49 -26.52 -38.13 -3.71
C GLU A 49 -25.64 -36.89 -3.66
N THR A 50 -24.57 -36.83 -4.47
CA THR A 50 -23.77 -35.60 -4.63
C THR A 50 -24.67 -34.44 -5.08
N ALA A 51 -25.54 -34.64 -6.08
CA ALA A 51 -26.49 -33.62 -6.53
C ALA A 51 -27.54 -33.24 -5.47
N ARG A 52 -28.00 -34.19 -4.65
CA ARG A 52 -28.98 -33.96 -3.56
C ARG A 52 -28.35 -33.22 -2.38
N VAL A 53 -27.09 -33.50 -2.05
CA VAL A 53 -26.29 -32.74 -1.08
C VAL A 53 -26.06 -31.31 -1.60
N VAL A 54 -25.67 -31.17 -2.87
CA VAL A 54 -25.45 -29.87 -3.55
C VAL A 54 -26.74 -29.04 -3.68
N THR A 55 -27.92 -29.66 -3.75
CA THR A 55 -29.22 -28.98 -3.82
C THR A 55 -29.92 -28.81 -2.47
N SER A 56 -29.25 -29.12 -1.36
CA SER A 56 -29.78 -28.86 -0.03
C SER A 56 -29.88 -27.36 0.26
N LYS A 57 -30.93 -26.93 0.98
CA LYS A 57 -31.17 -25.51 1.34
C LYS A 57 -29.96 -24.79 1.96
N PRO A 58 -29.17 -25.37 2.89
CA PRO A 58 -27.96 -24.71 3.39
C PRO A 58 -26.85 -24.60 2.35
N VAL A 59 -26.64 -25.63 1.51
CA VAL A 59 -25.61 -25.57 0.46
C VAL A 59 -25.99 -24.57 -0.63
N GLN A 60 -27.27 -24.46 -1.00
CA GLN A 60 -27.73 -23.42 -1.93
C GLN A 60 -27.45 -22.01 -1.39
N ARG A 61 -27.72 -21.75 -0.09
CA ARG A 61 -27.36 -20.48 0.56
C ARG A 61 -25.85 -20.24 0.59
N ALA A 62 -25.06 -21.26 0.90
CA ALA A 62 -23.60 -21.18 0.90
C ALA A 62 -23.05 -20.86 -0.51
N VAL A 63 -23.55 -21.50 -1.56
CA VAL A 63 -23.14 -21.27 -2.95
C VAL A 63 -23.52 -19.87 -3.44
N VAL A 64 -24.74 -19.38 -3.11
CA VAL A 64 -25.12 -17.99 -3.44
C VAL A 64 -24.21 -17.00 -2.73
N ASN A 65 -23.90 -17.22 -1.45
CA ASN A 65 -23.03 -16.34 -0.68
C ASN A 65 -21.57 -16.37 -1.16
N THR A 66 -21.02 -17.53 -1.55
CA THR A 66 -19.65 -17.60 -2.09
C THR A 66 -19.56 -16.99 -3.48
N VAL A 67 -20.57 -17.16 -4.35
CA VAL A 67 -20.61 -16.47 -5.66
C VAL A 67 -20.72 -14.95 -5.49
N LEU A 68 -21.53 -14.46 -4.54
CA LEU A 68 -21.63 -13.03 -4.22
C LEU A 68 -20.30 -12.48 -3.65
N LEU A 69 -19.67 -13.21 -2.74
CA LEU A 69 -18.37 -12.85 -2.16
C LEU A 69 -17.27 -12.82 -3.24
N VAL A 70 -17.17 -13.86 -4.08
CA VAL A 70 -16.16 -13.96 -5.14
C VAL A 70 -16.36 -12.87 -6.20
N SER A 71 -17.61 -12.59 -6.61
CA SER A 71 -17.89 -11.49 -7.56
C SER A 71 -17.55 -10.12 -6.97
N THR A 72 -17.81 -9.89 -5.68
CA THR A 72 -17.43 -8.65 -4.99
C THR A 72 -15.92 -8.53 -4.80
N ALA A 73 -15.23 -9.62 -4.44
CA ALA A 73 -13.78 -9.65 -4.36
C ALA A 73 -13.10 -9.39 -5.72
N ALA A 74 -13.72 -9.84 -6.82
CA ALA A 74 -13.27 -9.58 -8.19
C ALA A 74 -13.52 -8.15 -8.65
N THR A 75 -14.67 -7.53 -8.32
CA THR A 75 -14.89 -6.11 -8.63
C THR A 75 -13.96 -5.20 -7.83
N LEU A 76 -13.71 -5.51 -6.56
CA LEU A 76 -12.68 -4.85 -5.76
C LEU A 76 -11.27 -5.01 -6.37
N PHE A 77 -10.89 -6.22 -6.78
CA PHE A 77 -9.59 -6.43 -7.45
C PHE A 77 -9.43 -5.56 -8.71
N CYS A 78 -10.52 -5.35 -9.46
CA CYS A 78 -10.54 -4.42 -10.60
C CYS A 78 -10.41 -2.94 -10.17
N THR A 79 -11.05 -2.49 -9.08
CA THR A 79 -10.86 -1.12 -8.57
C THR A 79 -9.45 -0.91 -8.02
N ALA A 80 -8.89 -1.87 -7.29
CA ALA A 80 -7.49 -1.86 -6.84
C ALA A 80 -6.49 -1.78 -8.00
N ALA A 81 -6.72 -2.50 -9.10
CA ALA A 81 -5.86 -2.45 -10.29
C ALA A 81 -5.93 -1.08 -10.99
N ILE A 82 -7.12 -0.48 -11.09
CA ILE A 82 -7.31 0.86 -11.68
C ILE A 82 -6.68 1.94 -10.77
N ALA A 83 -6.91 1.88 -9.46
CA ALA A 83 -6.30 2.78 -8.48
C ALA A 83 -4.76 2.68 -8.51
N SER A 84 -4.21 1.47 -8.62
CA SER A 84 -2.78 1.23 -8.78
C SER A 84 -2.26 1.83 -10.09
N LEU A 85 -2.96 1.67 -11.22
CA LEU A 85 -2.55 2.25 -12.50
C LEU A 85 -2.52 3.79 -12.46
N LEU A 86 -3.54 4.42 -11.86
CA LEU A 86 -3.60 5.87 -11.65
C LEU A 86 -2.49 6.36 -10.71
N PHE A 87 -2.18 5.60 -9.65
CA PHE A 87 -1.04 5.88 -8.77
C PHE A 87 0.29 5.83 -9.53
N PHE A 88 0.52 4.83 -10.38
CA PHE A 88 1.73 4.77 -11.23
C PHE A 88 1.87 6.00 -12.14
N GLN A 89 0.80 6.39 -12.83
CA GLN A 89 0.81 7.54 -13.75
C GLN A 89 1.05 8.87 -13.01
N ASN A 90 0.40 9.07 -11.85
CA ASN A 90 0.53 10.32 -11.10
C ASN A 90 1.84 10.39 -10.29
N PHE A 91 2.29 9.28 -9.70
CA PHE A 91 3.43 9.28 -8.78
C PHE A 91 4.80 9.23 -9.48
N LEU A 92 4.91 8.64 -10.68
CA LEU A 92 6.16 8.59 -11.44
C LEU A 92 6.39 9.89 -12.23
N PRO A 93 7.51 10.61 -12.06
CA PRO A 93 7.98 11.59 -13.03
C PRO A 93 8.63 10.87 -14.22
N HIS A 94 8.90 11.61 -15.29
CA HIS A 94 9.81 11.17 -16.34
C HIS A 94 11.24 11.13 -15.77
N GLU A 95 11.96 10.04 -16.01
CA GLU A 95 13.30 9.80 -15.45
C GLU A 95 14.36 10.71 -16.10
N VAL A 96 14.32 10.84 -17.43
CA VAL A 96 15.16 11.76 -18.21
C VAL A 96 14.27 12.52 -19.19
N VAL A 97 14.50 13.82 -19.31
CA VAL A 97 13.80 14.74 -20.22
C VAL A 97 14.85 15.58 -20.95
N THR A 98 14.93 15.45 -22.27
CA THR A 98 15.84 16.24 -23.13
C THR A 98 15.06 17.28 -23.90
N LEU A 99 15.28 18.55 -23.59
CA LEU A 99 14.62 19.69 -24.22
C LEU A 99 15.57 20.38 -25.22
N PRO A 100 15.10 20.79 -26.41
CA PRO A 100 15.93 21.57 -27.33
C PRO A 100 16.19 22.97 -26.77
N LEU A 101 17.44 23.43 -26.85
CA LEU A 101 17.84 24.78 -26.48
C LEU A 101 18.29 25.54 -27.73
N HIS A 102 17.46 26.48 -28.20
CA HIS A 102 17.76 27.28 -29.38
C HIS A 102 18.56 28.53 -28.99
N LEU A 103 19.89 28.44 -29.18
CA LEU A 103 20.81 29.55 -28.92
C LEU A 103 20.63 30.68 -29.96
N GLN A 104 20.45 31.89 -29.46
CA GLN A 104 20.44 33.15 -30.19
C GLN A 104 21.82 33.78 -30.15
N TYR A 105 22.20 34.45 -31.24
CA TYR A 105 23.51 35.07 -31.43
C TYR A 105 23.34 36.53 -31.84
N GLY A 106 24.32 37.38 -31.53
CA GLY A 106 24.39 38.77 -31.97
C GLY A 106 23.66 39.80 -31.10
N SER A 107 22.61 39.44 -30.35
CA SER A 107 21.90 40.41 -29.48
C SER A 107 22.69 40.87 -28.25
N GLY A 108 23.74 40.15 -27.86
CA GLY A 108 24.49 40.42 -26.62
C GLY A 108 25.97 40.03 -26.71
N ILE A 109 26.70 40.09 -25.59
CA ILE A 109 28.12 39.69 -25.54
C ILE A 109 28.26 38.18 -25.77
N ASN A 110 27.31 37.40 -25.25
CA ASN A 110 27.29 35.94 -25.24
C ASN A 110 26.06 35.39 -25.98
N PRO A 111 26.14 34.17 -26.57
CA PRO A 111 24.95 33.47 -27.03
C PRO A 111 24.14 32.91 -25.86
N TYR A 112 22.82 33.06 -25.93
CA TYR A 112 21.86 32.62 -24.90
C TYR A 112 20.70 31.87 -25.55
N GLY A 113 19.99 31.04 -24.79
CA GLY A 113 18.78 30.35 -25.25
C GLY A 113 17.74 30.21 -24.15
N ILE A 114 16.51 29.89 -24.54
CA ILE A 114 15.41 29.58 -23.62
C ILE A 114 14.87 28.18 -23.96
N ALA A 115 14.67 27.35 -22.95
CA ALA A 115 13.98 26.07 -23.06
C ALA A 115 12.68 26.11 -22.23
N SER A 116 11.58 25.58 -22.78
CA SER A 116 10.30 25.46 -22.06
C SER A 116 10.26 24.19 -21.22
N LEU A 117 10.00 24.35 -19.91
CA LEU A 117 9.87 23.28 -18.92
C LEU A 117 8.40 22.85 -18.70
N GLN A 118 7.44 23.45 -19.44
CA GLN A 118 6.02 23.09 -19.35
C GLN A 118 5.74 21.61 -19.67
N THR A 119 6.46 21.07 -20.65
CA THR A 119 6.10 19.81 -21.32
C THR A 119 7.34 18.93 -21.50
N PRO A 120 7.47 17.82 -20.77
CA PRO A 120 6.62 17.38 -19.66
C PRO A 120 6.80 18.24 -18.39
N PRO A 121 5.74 18.44 -17.58
CA PRO A 121 5.80 19.29 -16.40
C PRO A 121 6.64 18.68 -15.29
N MET A 122 7.45 19.52 -14.63
CA MET A 122 8.19 19.15 -13.41
C MET A 122 7.22 18.90 -12.24
N LYS A 123 7.55 17.94 -11.38
CA LYS A 123 6.74 17.60 -10.19
C LYS A 123 7.40 18.17 -8.94
N THR A 124 6.61 18.78 -8.03
CA THR A 124 7.12 19.23 -6.73
C THR A 124 7.61 18.04 -5.88
N GLN A 125 8.47 18.33 -4.90
CA GLN A 125 9.06 17.33 -3.99
C GLN A 125 9.86 16.22 -4.70
N GLN A 126 10.35 16.49 -5.92
CA GLN A 126 11.32 15.66 -6.63
C GLN A 126 12.64 16.42 -6.77
N GLU A 127 13.76 15.74 -6.50
CA GLU A 127 15.11 16.23 -6.77
C GLU A 127 15.43 16.09 -8.25
N TYR A 128 15.90 17.16 -8.91
CA TYR A 128 16.30 17.14 -10.32
C TYR A 128 17.76 17.54 -10.51
N ASP A 129 18.49 16.76 -11.30
CA ASP A 129 19.78 17.16 -11.85
C ASP A 129 19.55 17.80 -13.21
N VAL A 130 20.17 18.96 -13.44
CA VAL A 130 20.06 19.72 -14.70
C VAL A 130 21.44 19.76 -15.35
N SER A 131 21.54 19.23 -16.57
CA SER A 131 22.77 19.19 -17.36
C SER A 131 22.55 19.80 -18.74
N LEU A 132 23.55 20.49 -19.27
CA LEU A 132 23.55 20.98 -20.65
C LEU A 132 24.37 20.04 -21.53
N ILE A 133 23.78 19.59 -22.62
CA ILE A 133 24.49 18.89 -23.69
C ILE A 133 24.79 19.91 -24.79
N LEU A 134 26.07 20.13 -25.09
CA LEU A 134 26.54 20.98 -26.20
C LEU A 134 27.17 20.11 -27.28
N ALA A 135 26.68 20.21 -28.52
CA ALA A 135 27.28 19.60 -29.70
C ALA A 135 28.07 20.68 -30.49
N MET A 136 29.38 20.51 -30.59
CA MET A 136 30.30 21.55 -31.08
C MET A 136 31.30 20.98 -32.10
N PRO A 137 31.63 21.72 -33.19
CA PRO A 137 32.74 21.36 -34.06
C PRO A 137 34.09 21.49 -33.35
N ARG A 138 35.07 20.68 -33.76
CA ARG A 138 36.50 20.86 -33.45
C ARG A 138 37.13 21.95 -34.34
N SER A 139 36.66 23.18 -34.18
CA SER A 139 37.18 24.37 -34.87
C SER A 139 38.13 25.17 -33.97
N ASN A 140 39.06 25.91 -34.58
CA ASN A 140 40.00 26.80 -33.88
C ASN A 140 39.34 27.68 -32.79
N PRO A 141 38.29 28.48 -33.06
CA PRO A 141 37.69 29.34 -32.04
C PRO A 141 37.03 28.57 -30.88
N ASN A 142 36.75 27.27 -31.02
CA ASN A 142 36.27 26.42 -29.92
C ASN A 142 37.42 25.83 -29.10
N VAL A 143 38.52 25.44 -29.76
CA VAL A 143 39.71 24.87 -29.10
C VAL A 143 40.52 25.94 -28.39
N GLU A 144 40.66 27.12 -28.99
CA GLU A 144 41.43 28.27 -28.48
C GLU A 144 40.66 29.06 -27.40
N ARG A 145 39.34 28.85 -27.25
CA ARG A 145 38.50 29.49 -26.22
C ARG A 145 38.91 29.11 -24.79
N GLY A 146 39.47 27.92 -24.57
CA GLY A 146 39.83 27.43 -23.24
C GLY A 146 38.62 27.30 -22.31
N ASN A 147 38.77 27.75 -21.06
CA ASN A 147 37.69 27.74 -20.07
C ASN A 147 36.66 28.83 -20.38
N PHE A 148 35.38 28.47 -20.35
CA PHE A 148 34.24 29.39 -20.41
C PHE A 148 33.25 29.06 -19.29
N MET A 149 32.34 29.98 -18.97
CA MET A 149 31.27 29.74 -18.00
C MET A 149 29.95 29.46 -18.73
N ILE A 150 29.04 28.75 -18.07
CA ILE A 150 27.63 28.66 -18.46
C ILE A 150 26.79 29.05 -17.26
N THR A 151 25.82 29.92 -17.48
CA THR A 151 24.84 30.38 -16.49
C THR A 151 23.46 29.84 -16.82
N LEU A 152 22.75 29.38 -15.79
CA LEU A 152 21.39 28.85 -15.83
C LEU A 152 20.50 29.68 -14.90
N HIS A 153 19.39 30.17 -15.42
CA HIS A 153 18.33 30.80 -14.66
C HIS A 153 17.01 30.06 -14.92
N MET A 154 16.48 29.39 -13.90
CA MET A 154 15.16 28.73 -13.98
C MET A 154 14.10 29.68 -13.45
N VAL A 155 13.04 29.94 -14.23
CA VAL A 155 12.09 31.02 -13.98
C VAL A 155 10.63 30.56 -14.02
N ASP A 156 9.78 31.26 -13.27
CA ASP A 156 8.32 31.02 -13.24
C ASP A 156 7.56 31.63 -14.44
N SER A 157 8.27 32.27 -15.38
CA SER A 157 7.66 32.78 -16.61
C SER A 157 7.62 31.71 -17.70
N GLN A 158 6.59 31.77 -18.54
CA GLN A 158 6.42 30.91 -19.71
C GLN A 158 7.40 31.34 -20.82
N ALA A 159 7.68 30.44 -21.77
CA ALA A 159 8.52 30.73 -22.95
C ALA A 159 7.77 31.58 -24.01
N ASP A 160 7.17 32.69 -23.58
CA ASP A 160 6.37 33.60 -24.37
C ASP A 160 7.23 34.76 -24.92
N ALA A 161 6.72 35.48 -25.92
CA ALA A 161 7.42 36.61 -26.56
C ALA A 161 7.89 37.68 -25.56
N GLY A 162 7.15 37.89 -24.46
CA GLY A 162 7.56 38.80 -23.38
C GLY A 162 8.83 38.33 -22.64
N LEU A 163 8.96 37.04 -22.36
CA LEU A 163 10.17 36.48 -21.77
C LEU A 163 11.35 36.52 -22.75
N HIS A 164 11.10 36.26 -24.03
CA HIS A 164 12.15 36.40 -25.07
C HIS A 164 12.71 37.83 -25.14
N ALA A 165 11.86 38.85 -25.05
CA ALA A 165 12.29 40.25 -25.00
C ALA A 165 13.04 40.61 -23.68
N ALA A 166 12.62 40.08 -22.54
CA ALA A 166 13.32 40.27 -21.26
C ALA A 166 14.69 39.56 -21.26
N ALA A 167 14.79 38.37 -21.84
CA ALA A 167 16.03 37.62 -22.02
C ALA A 167 17.01 38.34 -22.97
N GLU A 168 16.50 38.98 -24.03
CA GLU A 168 17.34 39.79 -24.94
C GLU A 168 17.91 41.03 -24.22
N ARG A 169 17.12 41.70 -23.37
CA ARG A 169 17.61 42.78 -22.48
C ARG A 169 18.64 42.28 -21.48
N HIS A 170 18.50 41.05 -20.98
CA HIS A 170 19.49 40.44 -20.10
C HIS A 170 20.83 40.20 -20.82
N ALA A 171 20.81 39.51 -21.96
CA ALA A 171 22.04 39.21 -22.72
C ALA A 171 22.76 40.46 -23.25
N SER A 172 22.03 41.54 -23.52
CA SER A 172 22.58 42.82 -24.01
C SER A 172 23.07 43.75 -22.90
N LEU A 173 22.27 43.96 -21.84
CA LEU A 173 22.52 44.98 -20.81
C LEU A 173 22.85 44.42 -19.42
N HIS A 174 22.77 43.10 -19.23
CA HIS A 174 22.91 42.40 -17.94
C HIS A 174 21.92 42.89 -16.86
N GLN A 175 20.82 43.52 -17.30
CA GLN A 175 19.67 43.89 -16.47
C GLN A 175 18.85 42.63 -16.17
N GLY A 176 18.36 42.46 -14.94
CA GLY A 176 17.60 41.26 -14.54
C GLY A 176 16.36 41.00 -15.41
N LEU A 177 15.87 39.75 -15.45
CA LEU A 177 14.71 39.36 -16.26
C LEU A 177 13.42 40.03 -15.75
N GLU A 178 13.15 41.24 -16.25
CA GLU A 178 11.96 42.02 -15.93
C GLU A 178 10.69 41.20 -16.20
N GLY A 179 9.84 41.05 -15.18
CA GLY A 179 8.58 40.29 -15.27
C GLY A 179 8.71 38.77 -15.11
N ALA A 180 9.90 38.21 -14.82
CA ALA A 180 10.07 36.79 -14.54
C ALA A 180 10.77 36.54 -13.20
N ASN A 181 10.10 35.85 -12.27
CA ASN A 181 10.70 35.46 -11.00
C ASN A 181 11.77 34.38 -11.22
N VAL A 182 13.02 34.64 -10.80
CA VAL A 182 14.14 33.69 -10.92
C VAL A 182 14.17 32.78 -9.70
N LEU A 183 13.60 31.58 -9.85
CA LEU A 183 13.46 30.60 -8.78
C LEU A 183 14.78 29.92 -8.40
N PHE A 184 15.69 29.78 -9.37
CA PHE A 184 16.99 29.16 -9.16
C PHE A 184 18.02 29.72 -10.14
N THR A 185 19.26 29.87 -9.66
CA THR A 185 20.42 30.29 -10.46
C THR A 185 21.61 29.38 -10.20
N SER A 186 22.33 28.98 -11.25
CA SER A 186 23.67 28.39 -11.12
C SER A 186 24.59 28.81 -12.26
N ARG A 187 25.89 28.84 -11.98
CA ARG A 187 26.94 29.21 -12.93
C ARG A 187 28.10 28.24 -12.79
N ARG A 188 28.50 27.58 -13.87
CA ARG A 188 29.49 26.48 -13.85
C ARG A 188 30.56 26.67 -14.94
N PRO A 189 31.82 26.30 -14.67
CA PRO A 189 32.86 26.29 -15.68
C PRO A 189 32.71 25.10 -16.63
N ALA A 190 33.09 25.31 -17.88
CA ALA A 190 33.26 24.28 -18.90
C ALA A 190 34.56 24.53 -19.69
N LEU A 191 35.13 23.47 -20.23
CA LEU A 191 36.33 23.49 -21.06
C LEU A 191 36.08 22.59 -22.26
N PHE A 192 36.27 23.11 -23.47
CA PHE A 192 36.23 22.27 -24.67
C PHE A 192 37.34 21.20 -24.57
N PRO A 193 37.04 19.89 -24.73
CA PRO A 193 38.03 18.83 -24.54
C PRO A 193 39.31 19.03 -25.35
N TYR A 194 40.42 19.26 -24.64
CA TYR A 194 41.73 19.48 -25.23
C TYR A 194 42.26 18.22 -25.93
N MET A 195 42.94 18.43 -27.06
CA MET A 195 43.61 17.40 -27.85
C MET A 195 44.88 18.00 -28.45
N ASP A 196 46.01 17.29 -28.37
CA ASP A 196 47.27 17.78 -28.94
C ASP A 196 47.16 18.02 -30.46
N PRO A 197 47.68 19.13 -31.01
CA PRO A 197 47.63 19.40 -32.44
C PRO A 197 48.23 18.28 -33.30
N LEU A 198 49.33 17.68 -32.84
CA LEU A 198 49.99 16.55 -33.53
C LEU A 198 49.10 15.29 -33.54
N VAL A 199 48.44 14.97 -32.43
CA VAL A 199 47.52 13.82 -32.33
C VAL A 199 46.27 14.05 -33.18
N SER A 200 45.75 15.29 -33.19
CA SER A 200 44.62 15.71 -34.04
C SER A 200 44.92 15.54 -35.54
N VAL A 201 46.12 15.93 -35.99
CA VAL A 201 46.55 15.75 -37.38
C VAL A 201 46.82 14.27 -37.70
N ALA A 202 47.56 13.55 -36.85
CA ALA A 202 47.86 12.13 -37.05
C ALA A 202 46.59 11.27 -37.12
N SER A 203 45.64 11.51 -36.23
CA SER A 203 44.32 10.87 -36.23
C SER A 203 43.54 11.16 -37.52
N ARG A 204 43.54 12.43 -37.98
CA ARG A 204 42.85 12.84 -39.22
C ARG A 204 43.46 12.21 -40.47
N VAL A 205 44.78 11.99 -40.50
CA VAL A 205 45.46 11.27 -41.60
C VAL A 205 45.17 9.78 -41.55
N LEU A 206 45.31 9.14 -40.38
CA LEU A 206 45.09 7.70 -40.20
C LEU A 206 43.64 7.31 -40.51
N PHE A 207 42.67 8.09 -40.04
CA PHE A 207 41.24 7.87 -40.26
C PHE A 207 40.67 8.68 -41.45
N LEU A 208 41.49 9.11 -42.41
CA LEU A 208 41.05 9.97 -43.52
C LEU A 208 39.87 9.37 -44.31
N LEU A 209 39.95 8.09 -44.67
CA LEU A 209 38.88 7.38 -45.38
C LEU A 209 37.59 7.30 -44.55
N TYR A 210 37.70 7.07 -43.24
CA TYR A 210 36.54 7.02 -42.35
C TYR A 210 35.82 8.37 -42.25
N HIS A 211 36.58 9.47 -42.15
CA HIS A 211 36.01 10.83 -42.14
C HIS A 211 35.37 11.20 -43.49
N LEU A 212 35.89 10.70 -44.62
CA LEU A 212 35.32 10.92 -45.95
C LEU A 212 33.95 10.24 -46.12
N PHE A 213 33.78 9.02 -45.60
CA PHE A 213 32.49 8.30 -45.63
C PHE A 213 31.55 8.66 -44.47
N THR A 214 32.06 9.27 -43.40
CA THR A 214 31.29 9.62 -42.19
C THR A 214 31.35 11.13 -41.91
N PRO A 215 30.66 11.98 -42.69
CA PRO A 215 30.55 13.41 -42.40
C PRO A 215 29.85 13.63 -41.05
N GLY A 216 30.50 14.39 -40.16
CA GLY A 216 30.05 14.58 -38.76
C GLY A 216 30.90 13.84 -37.71
N SER A 217 31.81 12.96 -38.13
CA SER A 217 32.81 12.28 -37.27
C SER A 217 33.75 13.21 -36.48
N SER A 218 33.81 14.49 -36.85
CA SER A 218 34.59 15.54 -36.17
C SER A 218 33.81 16.35 -35.12
N THR A 219 32.51 16.10 -34.96
CA THR A 219 31.68 16.74 -33.92
C THR A 219 32.03 16.20 -32.54
N ASN A 220 32.05 17.08 -31.54
CA ASN A 220 32.32 16.76 -30.14
C ASN A 220 31.08 17.07 -29.30
N SER A 221 30.57 16.10 -28.55
CA SER A 221 29.49 16.33 -27.57
C SER A 221 30.07 16.45 -26.17
N MET A 222 29.64 17.47 -25.43
CA MET A 222 30.01 17.70 -24.03
C MET A 222 28.76 17.75 -23.18
N ILE A 223 28.76 17.02 -22.05
CA ILE A 223 27.70 17.06 -21.04
C ILE A 223 28.23 17.81 -19.82
N ILE A 224 27.49 18.82 -19.38
CA ILE A 224 27.94 19.81 -18.40
C ILE A 224 26.92 19.89 -17.27
N PRO A 225 27.20 19.39 -16.05
CA PRO A 225 26.27 19.43 -14.94
C PRO A 225 26.11 20.85 -14.42
N LEU A 226 24.94 21.46 -14.66
CA LEU A 226 24.64 22.84 -14.28
C LEU A 226 24.16 22.92 -12.83
N ALA A 227 23.27 22.01 -12.44
CA ALA A 227 22.69 21.94 -11.09
C ALA A 227 22.47 20.49 -10.68
N GLU A 228 22.60 20.23 -9.38
CA GLU A 228 22.48 18.89 -8.78
C GLU A 228 21.36 18.93 -7.74
N ARG A 229 20.48 17.93 -7.77
CA ARG A 229 19.42 17.65 -6.78
C ARG A 229 18.55 18.87 -6.42
N VAL A 230 18.22 19.70 -7.41
CA VAL A 230 17.37 20.88 -7.26
C VAL A 230 15.97 20.41 -6.84
N LEU A 231 15.48 20.92 -5.70
CA LEU A 231 14.24 20.49 -5.07
C LEU A 231 13.26 21.67 -4.94
N PHE A 232 12.17 21.63 -5.70
CA PHE A 232 11.07 22.59 -5.55
C PHE A 232 10.08 22.08 -4.50
N SER A 233 9.82 22.91 -3.48
CA SER A 233 8.91 22.56 -2.38
C SER A 233 7.45 22.57 -2.86
N LYS A 234 6.52 21.95 -2.09
CA LYS A 234 5.09 21.92 -2.47
C LYS A 234 4.43 23.31 -2.50
N ALA A 235 5.00 24.29 -1.80
CA ALA A 235 4.52 25.68 -1.75
C ALA A 235 5.40 26.65 -2.54
N SER A 236 6.39 26.14 -3.27
CA SER A 236 7.17 26.91 -4.24
C SER A 236 6.47 26.88 -5.59
N ASP A 237 6.55 27.97 -6.32
CA ASP A 237 6.33 27.96 -7.76
C ASP A 237 7.30 26.97 -8.45
N LEU A 238 6.88 26.44 -9.59
CA LEU A 238 7.65 25.51 -10.42
C LEU A 238 8.21 26.26 -11.63
N PRO A 239 9.49 26.09 -11.98
CA PRO A 239 10.04 26.78 -13.13
C PRO A 239 9.37 26.26 -14.41
N LYS A 240 8.81 27.19 -15.20
CA LYS A 240 8.15 26.92 -16.48
C LYS A 240 9.08 27.09 -17.67
N SER A 241 10.20 27.78 -17.49
CA SER A 241 11.26 27.87 -18.49
C SER A 241 12.65 28.00 -17.84
N ALA A 242 13.68 27.70 -18.64
CA ALA A 242 15.07 27.86 -18.29
C ALA A 242 15.77 28.75 -19.32
N TYR A 243 16.27 29.90 -18.88
CA TYR A 243 17.23 30.72 -19.61
C TYR A 243 18.63 30.14 -19.37
N VAL A 244 19.41 29.98 -20.45
CA VAL A 244 20.78 29.46 -20.41
C VAL A 244 21.67 30.36 -21.24
N GLU A 245 22.73 30.88 -20.64
CA GLU A 245 23.73 31.72 -21.31
C GLU A 245 25.08 31.00 -21.33
N VAL A 246 25.71 30.96 -22.51
CA VAL A 246 27.04 30.38 -22.69
C VAL A 246 28.05 31.53 -22.77
N GLU A 247 28.72 31.80 -21.65
CA GLU A 247 29.66 32.92 -21.46
C GLU A 247 31.02 32.64 -22.14
N ALA A 248 30.95 32.34 -23.43
CA ALA A 248 32.07 32.06 -24.33
C ALA A 248 32.12 33.06 -25.50
N GLY A 249 31.38 34.18 -25.42
CA GLY A 249 31.32 35.21 -26.45
C GLY A 249 30.71 34.77 -27.79
N GLN A 250 30.40 35.72 -28.66
CA GLN A 250 29.80 35.45 -29.99
C GLN A 250 30.68 34.65 -30.98
N THR A 251 31.93 34.30 -30.64
CA THR A 251 32.81 33.50 -31.54
C THR A 251 32.76 32.00 -31.29
N ILE A 252 32.10 31.53 -30.21
CA ILE A 252 31.91 30.08 -30.00
C ILE A 252 30.96 29.52 -31.07
N GLN A 253 31.27 28.33 -31.57
CA GLN A 253 30.49 27.66 -32.61
C GLN A 253 29.80 26.45 -31.99
N ILE A 254 28.47 26.42 -31.98
CA ILE A 254 27.67 25.34 -31.39
C ILE A 254 26.63 24.92 -32.44
N TYR A 255 26.59 23.63 -32.78
CA TYR A 255 25.64 23.09 -33.76
C TYR A 255 24.23 22.91 -33.16
N HIS A 256 24.17 22.37 -31.94
CA HIS A 256 22.94 22.15 -31.20
C HIS A 256 23.24 22.19 -29.69
N ALA A 257 22.25 22.61 -28.91
CA ALA A 257 22.27 22.51 -27.46
C ALA A 257 20.98 21.83 -26.97
N TYR A 258 21.08 21.03 -25.92
CA TYR A 258 19.94 20.38 -25.28
C TYR A 258 20.04 20.51 -23.77
N LEU A 259 18.96 20.94 -23.13
CA LEU A 259 18.85 20.94 -21.67
C LEU A 259 18.28 19.58 -21.22
N GLN A 260 19.10 18.79 -20.55
CA GLN A 260 18.71 17.50 -19.96
C GLN A 260 18.33 17.69 -18.49
N LEU A 261 17.08 17.40 -18.14
CA LEU A 261 16.64 17.26 -16.76
C LEU A 261 16.55 15.77 -16.43
N THR A 262 17.16 15.36 -15.33
CA THR A 262 17.17 13.97 -14.85
C THR A 262 16.58 13.92 -13.44
N ALA A 263 15.52 13.15 -13.24
CA ALA A 263 14.84 13.03 -11.95
C ALA A 263 15.58 12.03 -11.06
N GLN A 264 16.12 12.48 -9.92
CA GLN A 264 16.81 11.63 -8.95
C GLN A 264 15.83 10.79 -8.14
N LEU A 265 15.43 9.63 -8.68
CA LEU A 265 14.40 8.76 -8.10
C LEU A 265 14.92 8.06 -6.83
N ARG A 266 14.11 8.07 -5.76
CA ARG A 266 14.46 7.47 -4.46
C ARG A 266 13.28 6.70 -3.86
N GLY A 267 13.59 5.75 -2.97
CA GLY A 267 12.61 4.93 -2.26
C GLY A 267 11.66 4.19 -3.21
N LEU A 268 10.35 4.20 -2.91
CA LEU A 268 9.32 3.57 -3.72
C LEU A 268 9.36 4.00 -5.19
N ARG A 269 9.66 5.27 -5.48
CA ARG A 269 9.71 5.82 -6.85
C ARG A 269 10.81 5.18 -7.70
N TRP A 270 11.96 4.89 -7.11
CA TRP A 270 13.04 4.15 -7.75
C TRP A 270 12.65 2.69 -8.00
N MET A 271 12.07 2.03 -6.98
CA MET A 271 11.62 0.65 -7.09
C MET A 271 10.54 0.48 -8.17
N MET A 272 9.64 1.45 -8.31
CA MET A 272 8.59 1.46 -9.34
C MET A 272 9.13 1.60 -10.76
N VAL A 273 10.27 2.28 -10.99
CA VAL A 273 10.89 2.37 -12.32
C VAL A 273 11.68 1.10 -12.65
N HIS A 274 12.48 0.60 -11.71
CA HIS A 274 13.31 -0.58 -11.96
C HIS A 274 12.50 -1.90 -11.98
N TYR A 275 11.50 -2.03 -11.10
CA TYR A 275 10.70 -3.25 -10.91
C TYR A 275 9.21 -3.03 -11.19
N ARG A 276 8.89 -2.41 -12.34
CA ARG A 276 7.52 -1.97 -12.74
C ARG A 276 6.43 -3.02 -12.48
N ILE A 277 6.65 -4.27 -12.91
CA ILE A 277 5.64 -5.34 -12.80
C ILE A 277 5.48 -5.82 -11.36
N SER A 278 6.60 -6.06 -10.65
CA SER A 278 6.58 -6.55 -9.26
C SER A 278 5.95 -5.53 -8.31
N THR A 279 6.30 -4.25 -8.46
CA THR A 279 5.71 -3.17 -7.67
C THR A 279 4.24 -2.93 -8.00
N PHE A 280 3.81 -3.10 -9.25
CA PHE A 280 2.40 -3.00 -9.64
C PHE A 280 1.56 -4.12 -9.00
N ILE A 281 2.03 -5.37 -9.06
CA ILE A 281 1.36 -6.51 -8.41
C ILE A 281 1.30 -6.30 -6.89
N ALA A 282 2.41 -5.92 -6.26
CA ALA A 282 2.47 -5.68 -4.82
C ALA A 282 1.51 -4.56 -4.37
N LEU A 283 1.48 -3.43 -5.08
CA LEU A 283 0.57 -2.31 -4.76
C LEU A 283 -0.90 -2.70 -4.99
N THR A 284 -1.21 -3.44 -6.05
CA THR A 284 -2.58 -3.94 -6.32
C THR A 284 -3.04 -4.88 -5.20
N LEU A 285 -2.20 -5.84 -4.78
CA LEU A 285 -2.52 -6.76 -3.69
C LEU A 285 -2.70 -6.04 -2.34
N VAL A 286 -1.86 -5.05 -2.04
CA VAL A 286 -1.99 -4.24 -0.81
C VAL A 286 -3.26 -3.39 -0.83
N PHE A 287 -3.59 -2.74 -1.95
CA PHE A 287 -4.80 -1.92 -2.06
C PHE A 287 -6.07 -2.78 -1.95
N TRP A 288 -6.09 -3.93 -2.64
CA TRP A 288 -7.18 -4.91 -2.55
C TRP A 288 -7.34 -5.48 -1.13
N ALA A 289 -6.25 -5.76 -0.42
CA ALA A 289 -6.32 -6.19 0.98
C ALA A 289 -6.93 -5.10 1.89
N PHE A 290 -6.59 -3.83 1.68
CA PHE A 290 -7.25 -2.72 2.40
C PHE A 290 -8.74 -2.61 2.04
N GLU A 291 -9.12 -2.70 0.76
CA GLU A 291 -10.53 -2.70 0.34
C GLU A 291 -11.33 -3.82 1.02
N VAL A 292 -10.79 -5.04 1.08
CA VAL A 292 -11.43 -6.19 1.74
C VAL A 292 -11.54 -5.98 3.26
N ILE A 293 -10.52 -5.40 3.91
CA ILE A 293 -10.57 -5.05 5.34
C ILE A 293 -11.64 -3.98 5.60
N PHE A 294 -11.69 -2.91 4.80
CA PHE A 294 -12.71 -1.86 4.95
C PHE A 294 -14.12 -2.38 4.66
N MET A 295 -14.30 -3.28 3.68
CA MET A 295 -15.57 -3.97 3.43
C MET A 295 -16.00 -4.81 4.64
N GLY A 296 -15.07 -5.55 5.25
CA GLY A 296 -15.33 -6.34 6.47
C GLY A 296 -15.70 -5.48 7.67
N VAL A 297 -15.01 -4.36 7.89
CA VAL A 297 -15.32 -3.39 8.96
C VAL A 297 -16.66 -2.70 8.72
N ALA A 298 -16.95 -2.28 7.48
CA ALA A 298 -18.23 -1.67 7.12
C ALA A 298 -19.40 -2.65 7.30
N TRP A 299 -19.24 -3.92 6.89
CA TRP A 299 -20.23 -4.97 7.13
C TRP A 299 -20.44 -5.25 8.62
N GLY A 300 -19.34 -5.33 9.40
CA GLY A 300 -19.40 -5.50 10.85
C GLY A 300 -20.17 -4.35 11.52
N LEU A 301 -19.82 -3.10 11.22
CA LEU A 301 -20.50 -1.92 11.77
C LEU A 301 -21.98 -1.87 11.34
N TRP A 302 -22.28 -2.18 10.08
CA TRP A 302 -23.66 -2.27 9.57
C TRP A 302 -24.49 -3.33 10.30
N SER A 303 -23.89 -4.49 10.64
CA SER A 303 -24.56 -5.54 11.42
C SER A 303 -24.81 -5.19 12.89
N VAL A 304 -24.19 -4.11 13.39
CA VAL A 304 -24.42 -3.57 14.73
C VAL A 304 -25.43 -2.40 14.69
N THR A 305 -25.39 -1.55 13.66
CA THR A 305 -26.31 -0.40 13.54
C THR A 305 -27.68 -0.77 12.98
N LEU A 306 -27.75 -1.69 12.03
CA LEU A 306 -28.98 -2.44 11.73
C LEU A 306 -29.07 -3.61 12.72
N GLY A 307 -29.47 -3.27 13.96
CA GLY A 307 -29.53 -4.20 15.07
C GLY A 307 -30.27 -5.50 14.73
N SER A 308 -29.71 -6.63 15.14
CA SER A 308 -30.22 -7.96 14.80
C SER A 308 -31.71 -8.10 15.16
N PRO A 309 -32.57 -8.59 14.24
CA PRO A 309 -33.91 -9.02 14.64
C PRO A 309 -33.76 -10.15 15.66
N PRO A 310 -34.54 -10.15 16.76
CA PRO A 310 -34.40 -11.16 17.81
C PRO A 310 -34.79 -12.54 17.28
N GLY A 311 -33.79 -13.40 17.04
CA GLY A 311 -33.96 -14.76 16.52
C GLY A 311 -32.64 -15.48 16.19
N ASP A 312 -31.88 -14.99 15.20
CA ASP A 312 -30.76 -15.75 14.59
C ASP A 312 -29.50 -15.91 15.49
N ALA A 313 -29.37 -15.12 16.56
CA ALA A 313 -28.30 -15.30 17.55
C ALA A 313 -28.63 -16.42 18.57
N ASP A 314 -29.91 -16.58 18.89
CA ASP A 314 -30.39 -17.60 19.85
C ASP A 314 -30.40 -18.99 19.20
N ASP A 315 -30.84 -19.11 17.94
CA ASP A 315 -30.79 -20.38 17.17
C ASP A 315 -29.36 -20.94 17.09
N LYS A 316 -28.36 -20.10 16.81
CA LYS A 316 -26.95 -20.55 16.77
C LYS A 316 -26.41 -21.00 18.12
N THR A 317 -26.81 -20.34 19.20
CA THR A 317 -26.33 -20.66 20.55
C THR A 317 -26.99 -21.96 21.03
N ARG A 318 -28.32 -22.02 20.97
CA ARG A 318 -29.11 -23.21 21.33
C ARG A 318 -28.78 -24.43 20.48
N ARG A 319 -28.35 -24.26 19.22
CA ARG A 319 -27.92 -25.37 18.37
C ARG A 319 -26.54 -25.91 18.74
N LEU A 320 -25.63 -25.08 19.25
CA LEU A 320 -24.33 -25.52 19.81
C LEU A 320 -24.47 -26.12 21.22
N GLU A 321 -25.54 -25.81 21.94
CA GLU A 321 -25.92 -26.48 23.19
C GLU A 321 -26.66 -27.80 22.92
N ALA A 322 -27.56 -27.85 21.94
CA ALA A 322 -28.25 -29.09 21.55
C ALA A 322 -27.27 -30.18 21.07
N GLU A 323 -26.20 -29.81 20.35
CA GLU A 323 -25.13 -30.72 19.93
C GLU A 323 -24.15 -31.10 21.08
N ARG A 324 -24.33 -30.51 22.28
CA ARG A 324 -23.58 -30.82 23.51
C ARG A 324 -24.36 -31.69 24.50
N TYR A 325 -25.69 -31.68 24.44
CA TYR A 325 -26.60 -32.42 25.34
C TYR A 325 -27.28 -33.63 24.65
N GLU A 326 -26.65 -34.24 23.64
CA GLU A 326 -27.09 -35.54 23.06
C GLU A 326 -26.25 -36.72 23.58
N TYR A 327 -25.85 -36.67 24.87
CA TYR A 327 -25.40 -37.81 25.66
C TYR A 327 -25.87 -37.63 27.11
N GLU A 328 -26.33 -38.75 27.70
CA GLU A 328 -27.07 -38.87 28.98
C GLU A 328 -28.57 -38.48 28.91
N ASP A 329 -29.33 -39.07 29.83
CA ASP A 329 -30.78 -38.96 30.09
C ASP A 329 -31.78 -39.38 28.98
N GLU A 330 -31.91 -40.69 28.80
CA GLU A 330 -33.22 -41.29 28.49
C GLU A 330 -34.16 -41.11 29.69
N ASP A 331 -35.13 -40.18 29.66
CA ASP A 331 -36.37 -40.41 30.42
C ASP A 331 -37.65 -39.78 29.84
N THR A 332 -38.54 -40.68 29.41
CA THR A 332 -40.00 -40.65 29.49
C THR A 332 -40.74 -39.30 29.57
N ASP A 333 -41.02 -38.68 28.42
CA ASP A 333 -42.16 -37.75 28.29
C ASP A 333 -43.05 -38.14 27.09
N ARG A 334 -44.05 -38.99 27.35
CA ARG A 334 -44.89 -39.64 26.33
C ARG A 334 -46.36 -39.51 26.70
N VAL A 335 -47.12 -38.74 25.91
CA VAL A 335 -48.55 -38.50 26.12
C VAL A 335 -49.35 -39.80 26.05
N GLU A 336 -49.70 -40.37 27.20
CA GLU A 336 -50.46 -41.62 27.28
C GLU A 336 -51.87 -41.45 26.72
N THR A 337 -52.15 -42.15 25.62
CA THR A 337 -53.48 -42.23 25.01
C THR A 337 -53.96 -43.67 25.07
N PHE A 338 -54.78 -43.98 26.07
CA PHE A 338 -55.27 -45.33 26.32
C PHE A 338 -56.10 -45.88 25.13
N PRO A 339 -55.85 -47.12 24.67
CA PRO A 339 -56.56 -47.69 23.54
C PRO A 339 -58.00 -48.05 23.93
N THR A 340 -58.97 -47.28 23.42
CA THR A 340 -60.40 -47.55 23.60
C THR A 340 -60.97 -48.44 22.49
N TYR A 341 -61.97 -49.26 22.84
CA TYR A 341 -62.63 -50.13 21.87
C TYR A 341 -63.54 -49.34 20.90
N ARG A 342 -63.76 -49.94 19.73
CA ARG A 342 -64.27 -49.31 18.50
C ARG A 342 -65.63 -48.60 18.70
N ARG A 343 -65.68 -47.29 18.39
CA ARG A 343 -66.83 -46.34 18.44
C ARG A 343 -67.12 -45.63 19.78
N GLN A 344 -66.09 -45.08 20.42
CA GLN A 344 -66.24 -43.89 21.28
C GLN A 344 -65.26 -42.79 20.83
N GLN A 345 -65.51 -41.54 21.22
CA GLN A 345 -64.57 -40.43 20.97
C GLN A 345 -63.45 -40.45 22.03
N PRO A 346 -62.20 -40.06 21.70
CA PRO A 346 -61.12 -40.05 22.68
C PRO A 346 -61.40 -39.07 23.83
N LEU A 347 -61.23 -39.55 25.07
CA LEU A 347 -61.23 -38.69 26.25
C LEU A 347 -59.91 -37.92 26.30
N LYS A 348 -59.96 -36.62 26.04
CA LYS A 348 -58.85 -35.70 26.29
C LYS A 348 -58.91 -35.25 27.75
N TYR A 349 -57.82 -35.46 28.49
CA TYR A 349 -57.63 -34.80 29.78
C TYR A 349 -57.00 -33.42 29.54
N GLU A 350 -57.72 -32.36 29.89
CA GLU A 350 -57.19 -31.01 30.00
C GLU A 350 -56.75 -30.84 31.47
N PRO A 351 -55.51 -30.43 31.79
CA PRO A 351 -55.08 -30.29 33.17
C PRO A 351 -55.86 -29.16 33.85
N GLU A 352 -56.49 -29.47 34.99
CA GLU A 352 -57.28 -28.52 35.77
C GLU A 352 -56.35 -27.55 36.49
N ILE A 353 -56.25 -26.32 35.97
CA ILE A 353 -55.39 -25.27 36.51
C ILE A 353 -55.92 -24.89 37.90
N LYS A 354 -55.12 -25.13 38.95
CA LYS A 354 -55.38 -24.57 40.28
C LYS A 354 -55.45 -23.04 40.16
N PRO A 355 -56.55 -22.38 40.59
CA PRO A 355 -56.55 -20.94 40.71
C PRO A 355 -55.54 -20.53 41.78
N GLU A 356 -54.74 -19.51 41.48
CA GLU A 356 -53.90 -18.84 42.48
C GLU A 356 -54.81 -18.15 43.50
N ALA A 357 -54.60 -18.44 44.78
CA ALA A 357 -55.29 -17.76 45.86
C ALA A 357 -54.41 -16.60 46.35
N ASP A 358 -54.84 -15.38 46.04
CA ASP A 358 -54.21 -14.13 46.46
C ASP A 358 -54.45 -13.84 47.96
N PRO A 359 -53.39 -13.63 48.77
CA PRO A 359 -53.50 -13.14 50.13
C PRO A 359 -52.71 -11.84 50.32
N GLU A 360 -53.39 -10.70 50.30
CA GLU A 360 -52.83 -9.46 50.85
C GLU A 360 -52.49 -9.61 52.35
N GLN A 361 -51.64 -8.69 52.85
CA GLN A 361 -51.29 -8.44 54.26
C GLN A 361 -50.23 -9.38 54.88
N PRO A 362 -49.47 -8.92 55.90
CA PRO A 362 -48.51 -7.82 55.74
C PRO A 362 -47.11 -8.14 56.32
N LEU A 363 -46.13 -7.27 56.02
CA LEU A 363 -44.74 -7.41 56.48
C LEU A 363 -44.56 -7.14 57.99
N SER A 364 -44.56 -8.19 58.81
CA SER A 364 -44.12 -8.16 60.21
C SER A 364 -43.57 -9.52 60.67
N GLU A 365 -42.70 -9.51 61.68
CA GLU A 365 -42.12 -10.68 62.39
C GLU A 365 -41.03 -11.53 61.68
N ILE A 366 -39.86 -10.94 61.45
CA ILE A 366 -38.56 -11.63 61.70
C ILE A 366 -37.67 -10.68 62.55
N PRO A 367 -36.96 -11.15 63.60
CA PRO A 367 -36.47 -10.24 64.65
C PRO A 367 -35.22 -9.41 64.28
N ARG A 368 -35.19 -8.15 64.74
CA ARG A 368 -33.96 -7.37 64.90
C ARG A 368 -33.37 -7.60 66.30
N ALA A 369 -32.05 -7.78 66.38
CA ALA A 369 -31.26 -7.43 67.55
C ALA A 369 -30.55 -6.09 67.28
N GLY A 370 -30.23 -5.32 68.31
CA GLY A 370 -29.61 -4.00 68.15
C GLY A 370 -28.93 -3.46 69.41
N ALA A 371 -28.34 -2.27 69.24
CA ALA A 371 -27.88 -1.30 70.23
C ALA A 371 -27.79 0.03 69.45
N ASP A 372 -28.55 1.08 69.78
CA ASP A 372 -28.36 2.06 70.86
C ASP A 372 -27.56 3.29 70.38
N ALA A 373 -28.29 4.40 70.24
CA ALA A 373 -27.98 5.80 70.64
C ALA A 373 -26.73 6.53 70.07
N ASP A 374 -26.67 7.87 70.00
CA ASP A 374 -27.55 8.93 70.54
C ASP A 374 -27.56 10.18 69.60
N ASP A 375 -28.32 11.23 69.95
CA ASP A 375 -28.56 12.48 69.18
C ASP A 375 -27.29 13.39 68.98
N GLU A 376 -27.22 14.42 68.11
CA GLU A 376 -27.96 15.72 68.12
C GLU A 376 -27.71 16.62 66.85
N ASP A 377 -28.50 17.71 66.77
CA ASP A 377 -28.28 19.03 66.10
C ASP A 377 -28.69 19.25 64.60
N GLU A 378 -28.97 20.52 64.24
CA GLU A 378 -29.99 20.93 63.26
C GLU A 378 -29.52 21.75 62.01
N GLY A 379 -30.36 21.72 60.95
CA GLY A 379 -30.51 22.81 59.96
C GLY A 379 -29.53 22.88 58.78
N SER A 380 -29.69 23.79 57.79
CA SER A 380 -30.87 24.57 57.37
C SER A 380 -30.61 25.29 56.02
N PHE A 381 -31.59 25.26 55.10
CA PHE A 381 -31.85 26.25 54.02
C PHE A 381 -30.87 26.42 52.82
N ASP A 382 -31.44 26.17 51.62
CA ASP A 382 -31.38 26.84 50.30
C ASP A 382 -30.08 27.41 49.65
N ASP A 383 -30.06 27.20 48.32
CA ASP A 383 -29.56 28.03 47.19
C ASP A 383 -28.07 28.36 46.88
N ASP A 384 -27.80 28.26 45.57
CA ASP A 384 -26.90 28.97 44.65
C ASP A 384 -25.34 28.98 44.73
N ASP A 385 -24.79 28.76 43.52
CA ASP A 385 -23.57 29.28 42.86
C ASP A 385 -22.12 29.11 43.40
N ASP A 386 -21.32 28.55 42.48
CA ASP A 386 -19.93 28.89 42.09
C ASP A 386 -18.66 28.52 42.91
N ASP A 387 -17.59 28.39 42.10
CA ASP A 387 -16.14 28.35 42.36
C ASP A 387 -15.50 27.34 43.35
N VAL A 388 -14.92 26.29 42.76
CA VAL A 388 -13.44 26.05 42.73
C VAL A 388 -12.64 26.40 44.01
N GLN A 389 -12.08 25.40 44.73
CA GLN A 389 -10.68 24.92 44.56
C GLN A 389 -10.19 23.86 45.59
N HIS A 390 -9.14 23.11 45.18
CA HIS A 390 -8.04 22.54 45.98
C HIS A 390 -8.18 21.23 46.82
N LYS A 391 -7.00 20.58 46.98
CA LYS A 391 -6.58 19.50 47.93
C LYS A 391 -7.05 18.05 47.64
N ASP A 392 -6.28 17.00 47.97
CA ASP A 392 -4.82 16.86 48.17
C ASP A 392 -4.38 15.38 47.96
N SER A 393 -3.07 15.15 48.05
CA SER A 393 -2.27 13.93 47.95
C SER A 393 -2.65 12.77 48.89
N GLY A 394 -2.47 11.52 48.43
CA GLY A 394 -2.56 10.29 49.25
C GLY A 394 -2.45 9.01 48.41
N ILE A 395 -1.28 8.50 48.02
CA ILE A 395 -0.25 7.75 48.77
C ILE A 395 -0.43 6.21 48.74
N GLY A 396 0.60 5.49 48.29
CA GLY A 396 0.81 4.05 48.52
C GLY A 396 0.22 3.05 47.49
N THR A 397 0.82 1.87 47.24
CA THR A 397 2.12 1.31 47.67
C THR A 397 2.64 0.25 46.67
N SER A 398 3.97 0.16 46.50
CA SER A 398 4.89 -1.03 46.44
C SER A 398 4.44 -2.42 45.91
N TYR A 399 5.25 -3.35 45.36
CA TYR A 399 6.72 -3.61 45.25
C TYR A 399 7.07 -3.98 43.77
N SER A 400 8.23 -3.64 43.17
CA SER A 400 9.54 -4.36 43.09
C SER A 400 9.53 -5.76 42.43
N GLU A 401 10.53 -6.26 41.67
CA GLU A 401 11.80 -5.72 41.06
C GLU A 401 12.35 -6.81 40.06
N GLU A 402 13.53 -6.80 39.42
CA GLU A 402 14.77 -5.99 39.45
C GLU A 402 14.90 -5.11 38.18
N GLY A 403 15.90 -5.08 37.26
CA GLY A 403 17.18 -5.78 36.97
C GLY A 403 17.21 -6.27 35.51
N ILE A 404 18.17 -5.98 34.61
CA ILE A 404 19.59 -5.53 34.67
C ILE A 404 19.96 -5.03 33.24
N SER A 405 20.92 -4.12 32.93
CA SER A 405 21.68 -3.09 33.67
C SER A 405 22.43 -2.15 32.69
N SER A 406 23.04 -1.07 33.19
CA SER A 406 24.06 -0.19 32.53
C SER A 406 23.62 0.66 31.30
N ILE A 407 23.69 2.00 31.27
CA ILE A 407 24.77 2.97 31.59
C ILE A 407 25.91 2.99 30.55
N ARG A 408 25.94 4.02 29.69
CA ARG A 408 26.98 5.08 29.78
C ARG A 408 26.47 6.44 29.24
N ARG A 409 27.24 7.50 29.51
CA ARG A 409 26.81 8.91 29.59
C ARG A 409 27.92 9.85 29.08
N ARG A 410 27.51 11.08 28.71
CA ARG A 410 28.28 12.28 28.31
C ARG A 410 28.43 12.48 26.80
N THR A 411 28.19 13.64 26.18
CA THR A 411 28.05 15.08 26.57
C THR A 411 29.33 15.93 26.70
N SER A 412 29.62 16.66 25.63
CA SER A 412 30.29 17.98 25.53
C SER A 412 29.83 18.56 24.18
N ARG A 413 29.35 19.80 23.99
CA ARG A 413 29.59 21.10 24.63
C ARG A 413 31.06 21.53 24.57
N ASN A 414 31.44 22.32 23.55
CA ASN A 414 31.39 23.79 23.65
C ASN A 414 31.62 24.48 22.29
N LYS A 415 31.21 25.76 22.20
CA LYS A 415 31.82 26.89 21.48
C LYS A 415 32.78 26.63 20.29
N LEU A 416 32.55 27.37 19.21
CA LEU A 416 33.05 28.76 19.16
C LEU A 416 31.87 29.74 19.06
#